data_AF-A0ABD0YUW8-F1
#
_entry.id   AF-A0ABD0YUW8-F1
#
_cell.length_a   1.000
_cell.length_b   1.000
_cell.length_c   1.000
_cell.angle_alpha   90.00
_cell.angle_beta   90.00
_cell.angle_gamma   90.00
#
_symmetry.space_group_name_H-M   'P 1'
#
loop_
_entity.id
_entity.type
_entity.pdbx_description
1 polymer ?
#
loop_
_entity_poly.entity_id
_entity_poly.type
_entity_poly.pdbx_seq_one_letter_code
_entity_poly.pdbx_strand_id
1 'polypeptide(L)'
;MLQDKTFGLKNKKGAKQQRFIQQVEKQVKSGGVPARKLDDGSKTKDKDAKMKEQKEMNLLFKPVQKVEKGADPKTVLCAFFKQGQCTKGSKCKFSHDVALERKAEKRSMYVDMRDGDEVISIENEKFKELVERKEGDKNRPTTDIVCKFFLDAVENNRYGWFWSCPNGENCIYRHALPQGFILKKDKKKDDKKEEISLEELIEKERSSLASMSFTKITLESFIAWKKRKLKEKKEAAQKEEDKKRSDFKAGRHIGLSGREMFFFNPDLAVGDQMEDGDEALNSYEENNEDEDSNYQVSYYYDIVSIL
;
A
#
# COMPACT_ATOMS: atom_id res chain seq x y z
N MET A 1 36.57 -42.90 -30.53
CA MET A 1 37.68 -43.43 -31.37
C MET A 1 38.88 -42.47 -31.45
N LEU A 2 39.29 -41.81 -30.35
CA LEU A 2 40.53 -41.00 -30.31
C LEU A 2 41.78 -41.89 -30.16
N GLN A 3 41.62 -43.01 -29.45
CA GLN A 3 42.71 -43.94 -29.15
C GLN A 3 43.21 -44.67 -30.41
N ASP A 4 42.36 -45.04 -31.36
CA ASP A 4 42.75 -45.70 -32.61
C ASP A 4 43.57 -44.82 -33.55
N LYS A 5 43.13 -43.58 -33.80
CA LYS A 5 43.82 -42.67 -34.75
C LYS A 5 45.16 -42.13 -34.24
N THR A 6 45.42 -42.28 -32.94
CA THR A 6 46.67 -41.83 -32.31
C THR A 6 47.47 -42.99 -31.71
N PHE A 7 47.04 -44.24 -31.91
CA PHE A 7 47.72 -45.44 -31.42
C PHE A 7 49.10 -45.57 -32.10
N GLY A 8 50.17 -45.77 -31.33
CA GLY A 8 51.55 -45.89 -31.84
C GLY A 8 52.32 -44.58 -32.08
N LEU A 9 51.66 -43.40 -32.07
CA LEU A 9 52.35 -42.09 -32.22
C LEU A 9 52.66 -41.39 -30.88
N LYS A 10 52.06 -41.85 -29.77
CA LYS A 10 52.13 -41.18 -28.46
C LYS A 10 53.51 -41.25 -27.79
N ASN A 11 54.35 -42.23 -28.14
CA ASN A 11 55.70 -42.41 -27.59
C ASN A 11 56.82 -41.78 -28.44
N LYS A 12 56.50 -41.14 -29.57
CA LYS A 12 57.49 -40.44 -30.40
C LYS A 12 57.58 -38.97 -29.99
N LYS A 13 58.76 -38.54 -29.50
CA LYS A 13 59.02 -37.17 -29.00
C LYS A 13 59.24 -36.11 -30.10
N GLY A 14 58.92 -36.42 -31.36
CA GLY A 14 59.09 -35.50 -32.48
C GLY A 14 58.07 -34.38 -32.49
N ALA A 15 58.51 -33.12 -32.60
CA ALA A 15 57.64 -31.93 -32.57
C ALA A 15 56.52 -31.95 -33.64
N LYS A 16 56.78 -32.52 -34.81
CA LYS A 16 55.79 -32.67 -35.89
C LYS A 16 54.68 -33.65 -35.53
N GLN A 17 55.02 -34.80 -34.94
CA GLN A 17 54.05 -35.79 -34.47
C GLN A 17 53.22 -35.26 -33.28
N GLN A 18 53.83 -34.53 -32.36
CA GLN A 18 53.10 -33.92 -31.23
C GLN A 18 52.07 -32.88 -31.71
N ARG A 19 52.42 -32.06 -32.70
CA ARG A 19 51.47 -31.11 -33.32
C ARG A 19 50.31 -31.83 -34.02
N PHE A 20 50.58 -32.95 -34.70
CA PHE A 20 49.54 -33.75 -35.34
C PHE A 20 48.57 -34.36 -34.31
N ILE A 21 49.09 -34.91 -33.20
CA ILE A 21 48.26 -35.45 -32.12
C ILE A 21 47.35 -34.36 -31.53
N GLN A 22 47.89 -33.16 -31.27
CA GLN A 22 47.10 -32.03 -30.76
C GLN A 22 46.02 -31.58 -31.75
N GLN A 23 46.30 -31.61 -33.06
CA GLN A 23 45.33 -31.24 -34.09
C GLN A 23 44.18 -32.25 -34.18
N VAL A 24 44.50 -33.55 -34.15
CA VAL A 24 43.49 -34.63 -34.17
C VAL A 24 42.67 -34.61 -32.88
N GLU A 25 43.28 -34.36 -31.73
CA GLU A 25 42.56 -34.23 -30.46
C GLU A 25 41.61 -33.03 -30.46
N LYS A 26 42.05 -31.86 -30.95
CA LYS A 26 41.17 -30.69 -31.10
C LYS A 26 40.00 -30.96 -32.04
N GLN A 27 40.23 -31.64 -33.17
CA GLN A 27 39.19 -31.95 -34.15
C GLN A 27 38.14 -32.92 -33.60
N VAL A 28 38.54 -33.88 -32.76
CA VAL A 28 37.63 -34.85 -32.13
C VAL A 28 36.89 -34.22 -30.93
N LYS A 29 37.56 -33.37 -30.14
CA LYS A 29 36.93 -32.64 -29.02
C LYS A 29 35.93 -31.57 -29.48
N SER A 30 36.18 -30.92 -30.62
CA SER A 30 35.31 -29.83 -31.08
C SER A 30 34.08 -30.30 -31.84
N GLY A 31 33.87 -31.61 -32.05
CA GLY A 31 32.65 -32.18 -32.62
C GLY A 31 32.17 -31.57 -33.95
N GLY A 32 33.07 -30.90 -34.70
CA GLY A 32 32.72 -30.17 -35.92
C GLY A 32 32.07 -28.79 -35.76
N VAL A 33 32.01 -28.20 -34.56
CA VAL A 33 31.42 -26.86 -34.36
C VAL A 33 32.49 -25.81 -34.02
N PRO A 34 32.53 -24.64 -34.69
CA PRO A 34 33.60 -23.64 -34.50
C PRO A 34 33.53 -22.94 -33.14
N ALA A 35 34.70 -22.72 -32.52
CA ALA A 35 34.93 -22.23 -31.16
C ALA A 35 34.47 -20.79 -30.83
N ARG A 36 33.68 -20.15 -31.71
CA ARG A 36 33.19 -18.77 -31.53
C ARG A 36 31.85 -18.66 -30.78
N LYS A 37 31.25 -19.78 -30.35
CA LYS A 37 29.94 -19.81 -29.66
C LYS A 37 29.97 -20.42 -28.25
N LEU A 38 31.07 -20.26 -27.49
CA LEU A 38 31.15 -20.78 -26.12
C LEU A 38 31.49 -19.74 -25.04
N ASP A 39 31.61 -18.44 -25.35
CA ASP A 39 32.01 -17.43 -24.34
C ASP A 39 31.18 -16.12 -24.29
N ASP A 40 29.98 -16.04 -24.91
CA ASP A 40 29.18 -14.79 -24.90
C ASP A 40 27.71 -14.98 -24.45
N GLY A 41 27.45 -16.01 -23.64
CA GLY A 41 26.09 -16.38 -23.22
C GLY A 41 25.73 -16.13 -21.76
N SER A 42 26.71 -15.94 -20.87
CA SER A 42 26.48 -15.90 -19.41
C SER A 42 26.43 -14.48 -18.84
N LYS A 43 27.30 -13.56 -19.29
CA LYS A 43 27.38 -12.19 -18.74
C LYS A 43 26.27 -11.25 -19.22
N THR A 44 25.64 -11.54 -20.35
CA THR A 44 24.53 -10.75 -20.92
C THR A 44 23.20 -11.09 -20.27
N LYS A 45 22.97 -12.37 -19.91
CA LYS A 45 21.74 -12.83 -19.25
C LYS A 45 21.62 -12.33 -17.79
N ASP A 46 22.72 -12.29 -17.03
CA ASP A 46 22.71 -11.79 -15.64
C ASP A 46 22.44 -10.28 -15.56
N LYS A 47 22.96 -9.49 -16.51
CA LYS A 47 22.68 -8.04 -16.55
C LYS A 47 21.24 -7.74 -16.93
N ASP A 48 20.66 -8.53 -17.84
CA ASP A 48 19.27 -8.36 -18.28
C ASP A 48 18.28 -8.79 -17.19
N ALA A 49 18.55 -9.89 -16.48
CA ALA A 49 17.76 -10.33 -15.33
C ALA A 49 17.75 -9.29 -14.21
N LYS A 50 18.92 -8.74 -13.84
CA LYS A 50 19.03 -7.70 -12.81
C LYS A 50 18.34 -6.39 -13.21
N MET A 51 18.37 -6.02 -14.49
CA MET A 51 17.65 -4.85 -14.98
C MET A 51 16.13 -5.08 -14.97
N LYS A 52 15.66 -6.31 -15.20
CA LYS A 52 14.25 -6.67 -15.17
C LYS A 52 13.69 -6.68 -13.76
N GLU A 53 14.42 -7.24 -12.79
CA GLU A 53 14.07 -7.20 -11.37
C GLU A 53 14.01 -5.76 -10.84
N GLN A 54 15.00 -4.92 -11.18
CA GLN A 54 14.99 -3.51 -10.80
C GLN A 54 13.82 -2.73 -11.43
N LYS A 55 13.40 -3.09 -12.66
CA LYS A 55 12.21 -2.52 -13.30
C LYS A 55 10.91 -2.98 -12.62
N GLU A 56 10.82 -4.24 -12.19
CA GLU A 56 9.67 -4.80 -11.48
C GLU A 56 9.52 -4.16 -10.10
N MET A 57 10.61 -4.01 -9.35
CA MET A 57 10.62 -3.30 -8.06
C MET A 57 10.19 -1.83 -8.21
N ASN A 58 10.68 -1.14 -9.25
CA ASN A 58 10.26 0.23 -9.54
C ASN A 58 8.79 0.32 -10.00
N LEU A 59 8.24 -0.75 -10.58
CA LEU A 59 6.83 -0.79 -10.98
C LEU A 59 5.89 -0.87 -9.78
N LEU A 60 6.31 -1.60 -8.73
CA LEU A 60 5.55 -1.80 -7.51
C LEU A 60 5.47 -0.52 -6.66
N PHE A 61 6.55 0.27 -6.62
CA PHE A 61 6.64 1.52 -5.85
C PHE A 61 6.34 2.78 -6.67
N LYS A 62 5.51 2.69 -7.73
CA LYS A 62 5.16 3.86 -8.56
C LYS A 62 4.42 4.93 -7.75
N PRO A 63 4.97 6.15 -7.62
CA PRO A 63 4.31 7.23 -6.89
C PRO A 63 3.06 7.72 -7.63
N VAL A 64 1.92 7.77 -6.94
CA VAL A 64 0.66 8.35 -7.44
C VAL A 64 0.64 9.85 -7.14
N GLN A 65 0.97 10.68 -8.14
CA GLN A 65 0.97 12.13 -8.01
C GLN A 65 -0.37 12.72 -8.46
N LYS A 66 -1.20 13.15 -7.50
CA LYS A 66 -2.47 13.85 -7.75
C LYS A 66 -2.19 15.36 -7.86
N VAL A 67 -2.67 15.99 -8.93
CA VAL A 67 -2.60 17.45 -9.11
C VAL A 67 -4.02 18.02 -9.03
N GLU A 68 -4.18 19.12 -8.29
CA GLU A 68 -5.46 19.80 -8.12
C GLU A 68 -5.97 20.38 -9.46
N LYS A 69 -7.30 20.39 -9.64
CA LYS A 69 -7.95 20.85 -10.89
C LYS A 69 -7.73 22.37 -11.04
N GLY A 70 -6.71 22.75 -11.82
CA GLY A 70 -6.38 24.15 -12.11
C GLY A 70 -4.90 24.51 -11.98
N ALA A 71 -4.07 23.62 -11.42
CA ALA A 71 -2.62 23.86 -11.32
C ALA A 71 -1.88 23.45 -12.61
N ASP A 72 -1.03 24.34 -13.12
CA ASP A 72 -0.21 24.07 -14.29
C ASP A 72 0.78 22.93 -14.00
N PRO A 73 0.75 21.82 -14.76
CA PRO A 73 1.56 20.63 -14.44
C PRO A 73 3.07 20.90 -14.39
N LYS A 74 3.55 21.92 -15.11
CA LYS A 74 4.96 22.35 -15.10
C LYS A 74 5.39 23.14 -13.86
N THR A 75 4.47 23.53 -13.00
CA THR A 75 4.79 24.15 -11.71
C THR A 75 5.03 23.12 -10.61
N VAL A 76 4.70 21.86 -10.87
CA VAL A 76 4.82 20.75 -9.92
C VAL A 76 6.03 19.88 -10.29
N LEU A 77 6.89 19.56 -9.31
CA LEU A 77 8.04 18.66 -9.50
C LEU A 77 7.57 17.25 -9.89
N CYS A 78 8.23 16.63 -10.86
CA CYS A 78 7.96 15.26 -11.28
C CYS A 78 8.41 14.24 -10.22
N ALA A 79 7.48 13.46 -9.66
CA ALA A 79 7.79 12.42 -8.69
C ALA A 79 8.78 11.37 -9.24
N PHE A 80 8.66 11.00 -10.52
CA PHE A 80 9.58 10.06 -11.17
C PHE A 80 10.97 10.67 -11.41
N PHE A 81 11.07 11.98 -11.61
CA PHE A 81 12.37 12.64 -11.75
C PHE A 81 13.09 12.72 -10.42
N LYS A 82 12.36 13.04 -9.35
CA LYS A 82 12.88 13.00 -7.97
C LYS A 82 13.46 11.63 -7.61
N GLN A 83 12.86 10.55 -8.10
CA GLN A 83 13.33 9.18 -7.91
C GLN A 83 14.41 8.75 -8.93
N GLY A 84 14.79 9.60 -9.89
CA GLY A 84 15.76 9.28 -10.94
C GLY A 84 15.25 8.31 -12.02
N GLN A 85 13.93 8.08 -12.08
CA GLN A 85 13.29 7.07 -12.96
C GLN A 85 12.50 7.69 -14.12
N CYS A 86 12.51 9.02 -14.27
CA CYS A 86 11.78 9.69 -15.33
C CYS A 86 12.46 9.50 -16.70
N THR A 87 11.82 8.75 -17.59
CA THR A 87 12.28 8.53 -18.98
C THR A 87 11.88 9.66 -19.94
N LYS A 88 11.06 10.62 -19.48
CA LYS A 88 10.47 11.67 -20.34
C LYS A 88 11.38 12.88 -20.57
N GLY A 89 12.45 13.02 -19.78
CA GLY A 89 13.41 14.13 -19.90
C GLY A 89 12.73 15.51 -19.89
N SER A 90 13.16 16.41 -20.76
CA SER A 90 12.61 17.78 -20.89
C SER A 90 11.17 17.85 -21.41
N LYS A 91 10.63 16.75 -21.96
CA LYS A 91 9.24 16.67 -22.44
C LYS A 91 8.28 16.14 -21.36
N CYS A 92 8.75 15.98 -20.13
CA CYS A 92 7.89 15.55 -19.04
C CYS A 92 6.77 16.57 -18.79
N LYS A 93 5.57 16.06 -18.47
CA LYS A 93 4.41 16.89 -18.09
C LYS A 93 4.66 17.68 -16.79
N PHE A 94 5.54 17.15 -15.94
CA PHE A 94 5.93 17.73 -14.65
C PHE A 94 7.35 18.29 -14.72
N SER A 95 7.67 19.26 -13.87
CA SER A 95 8.98 19.92 -13.88
C SER A 95 10.09 19.04 -13.33
N HIS A 96 11.28 19.19 -13.89
CA HIS A 96 12.53 18.57 -13.43
C HIS A 96 13.43 19.58 -12.69
N ASP A 97 12.91 20.75 -12.34
CA ASP A 97 13.64 21.75 -11.56
C ASP A 97 13.48 21.48 -10.05
N VAL A 98 14.54 20.94 -9.43
CA VAL A 98 14.60 20.64 -7.99
C VAL A 98 14.36 21.89 -7.13
N ALA A 99 14.63 23.09 -7.66
CA ALA A 99 14.39 24.34 -6.94
C ALA A 99 12.90 24.62 -6.70
N LEU A 100 11.98 24.01 -7.46
CA LEU A 100 10.54 24.16 -7.24
C LEU A 100 10.05 23.47 -5.96
N GLU A 101 10.71 22.38 -5.53
CA GLU A 101 10.34 21.69 -4.29
C GLU A 101 10.71 22.52 -3.05
N ARG A 102 11.87 23.18 -3.07
CA ARG A 102 12.28 24.10 -1.98
C ARG A 102 11.33 25.29 -1.83
N LYS A 103 10.65 25.71 -2.91
CA LYS A 103 9.64 26.78 -2.88
C LYS A 103 8.26 26.30 -2.39
N ALA A 104 8.05 24.99 -2.29
CA ALA A 104 6.82 24.38 -1.78
C ALA A 104 6.86 24.13 -0.27
N GLU A 105 8.02 24.26 0.39
CA GLU A 105 8.11 24.26 1.85
C GLU A 105 7.34 25.45 2.40
N LYS A 106 6.21 25.15 3.05
CA LYS A 106 5.34 26.15 3.67
C LYS A 106 6.15 26.86 4.76
N ARG A 107 6.20 28.19 4.70
CA ARG A 107 6.77 29.03 5.76
C ARG A 107 6.17 28.60 7.12
N SER A 108 7.03 28.40 8.13
CA SER A 108 6.60 28.01 9.47
C SER A 108 5.65 29.07 10.03
N MET A 109 4.44 28.66 10.40
CA MET A 109 3.38 29.55 10.90
C MET A 109 3.71 30.18 12.26
N TYR A 110 4.74 29.69 12.94
CA TYR A 110 5.13 30.08 14.30
C TYR A 110 6.39 30.96 14.35
N VAL A 111 7.01 31.25 13.20
CA VAL A 111 8.26 32.03 13.12
C VAL A 111 8.02 33.28 12.26
N ASP A 112 8.22 34.47 12.83
CA ASP A 112 8.17 35.74 12.08
C ASP A 112 9.57 36.01 11.49
N MET A 113 9.67 36.32 10.20
CA MET A 113 10.98 36.55 9.54
C MET A 113 11.70 37.82 9.99
N ARG A 114 11.03 38.67 10.76
CA ARG A 114 11.61 39.88 11.34
C ARG A 114 12.28 39.61 12.68
N ASP A 115 11.95 38.48 13.30
CA ASP A 115 12.78 37.92 14.34
C ASP A 115 13.98 37.32 13.60
N GLY A 116 15.15 37.94 13.71
CA GLY A 116 16.37 37.39 13.13
C GLY A 116 16.61 35.95 13.61
N ASP A 117 17.48 35.21 12.91
CA ASP A 117 17.83 33.80 13.14
C ASP A 117 18.48 33.49 14.52
N GLU A 118 17.92 33.99 15.62
CA GLU A 118 18.30 33.66 16.98
C GLU A 118 17.46 32.48 17.47
N VAL A 119 17.75 31.30 16.90
CA VAL A 119 17.51 30.03 17.59
C VAL A 119 18.53 29.94 18.73
N ILE A 120 18.26 30.64 19.83
CA ILE A 120 19.01 30.47 21.08
C ILE A 120 18.54 29.14 21.69
N SER A 121 19.32 28.09 21.47
CA SER A 121 19.31 26.92 22.35
C SER A 121 19.75 27.41 23.73
N ILE A 122 18.83 27.41 24.69
CA ILE A 122 19.01 28.07 25.99
C ILE A 122 19.99 27.24 26.83
N GLU A 123 21.25 27.66 26.87
CA GLU A 123 22.15 27.41 28.00
C GLU A 123 22.22 28.69 28.86
N ASN A 124 21.97 28.53 30.16
CA ASN A 124 21.50 29.53 31.12
C ASN A 124 22.44 30.70 31.47
N GLU A 125 23.61 30.85 30.85
CA GLU A 125 24.61 31.83 31.31
C GLU A 125 24.64 33.16 30.53
N LYS A 126 24.04 33.24 29.33
CA LYS A 126 24.06 34.47 28.50
C LYS A 126 22.93 35.47 28.81
N PHE A 127 22.07 35.20 29.79
CA PHE A 127 20.97 36.09 30.17
C PHE A 127 21.48 37.44 30.72
N LYS A 128 22.70 37.49 31.26
CA LYS A 128 23.27 38.69 31.89
C LYS A 128 23.83 39.70 30.88
N GLU A 129 24.31 39.23 29.72
CA GLU A 129 24.87 40.08 28.67
C GLU A 129 23.78 40.69 27.77
N LEU A 130 22.58 40.07 27.71
CA LEU A 130 21.43 40.57 26.95
C LEU A 130 20.69 41.74 27.60
N VAL A 131 20.93 42.04 28.88
CA VAL A 131 20.30 43.17 29.56
C VAL A 131 20.99 44.50 29.22
N GLU A 132 22.25 44.47 28.79
CA GLU A 132 23.06 45.68 28.53
C GLU A 132 22.99 46.19 27.08
N ARG A 133 22.46 45.41 26.11
CA ARG A 133 22.30 45.84 24.70
C ARG A 133 20.97 46.55 24.41
N LYS A 134 20.47 47.35 25.36
CA LYS A 134 19.16 47.99 25.26
C LYS A 134 19.20 49.47 24.82
N GLU A 135 20.13 49.84 23.96
CA GLU A 135 20.07 51.12 23.25
C GLU A 135 20.49 50.95 21.78
N GLY A 136 19.49 50.93 20.89
CA GLY A 136 19.70 51.16 19.47
C GLY A 136 19.29 50.02 18.55
N ASP A 137 17.99 49.80 18.36
CA ASP A 137 17.51 49.38 17.04
C ASP A 137 16.07 49.82 16.80
N LYS A 138 15.88 50.80 15.91
CA LYS A 138 14.62 51.51 15.67
C LYS A 138 13.70 50.83 14.64
N ASN A 139 13.87 49.53 14.40
CA ASN A 139 13.14 48.82 13.34
C ASN A 139 12.46 47.52 13.80
N ARG A 140 12.13 47.41 15.10
CA ARG A 140 11.37 46.27 15.63
C ARG A 140 9.89 46.61 15.68
N PRO A 141 8.97 45.83 15.06
CA PRO A 141 7.54 46.01 15.27
C PRO A 141 7.19 45.66 16.73
N THR A 142 6.76 46.65 17.49
CA THR A 142 6.68 46.63 18.96
C THR A 142 5.37 46.05 19.51
N THR A 143 4.78 45.00 18.92
CA THR A 143 3.60 44.37 19.56
C THR A 143 3.60 42.84 19.46
N ASP A 144 3.39 42.18 20.60
CA ASP A 144 3.12 40.73 20.70
C ASP A 144 1.74 40.34 20.15
N ILE A 145 0.99 41.32 19.65
CA ILE A 145 -0.34 41.15 19.08
C ILE A 145 -0.21 40.64 17.65
N VAL A 146 -0.92 39.56 17.35
CA VAL A 146 -0.95 38.94 16.02
C VAL A 146 -1.70 39.83 15.02
N CYS A 147 -1.16 39.98 13.82
CA CYS A 147 -1.79 40.74 12.75
C CYS A 147 -3.14 40.13 12.32
N LYS A 148 -4.17 40.95 12.19
CA LYS A 148 -5.50 40.51 11.74
C LYS A 148 -5.49 39.91 10.32
N PHE A 149 -4.72 40.49 9.40
CA PHE A 149 -4.58 39.98 8.04
C PHE A 149 -3.82 38.65 7.99
N PHE A 150 -2.92 38.42 8.95
CA PHE A 150 -2.25 37.14 9.11
C PHE A 150 -3.23 36.06 9.58
N LEU A 151 -4.05 36.36 10.61
CA LEU A 151 -5.10 35.43 11.07
C LEU A 151 -6.07 35.07 9.94
N ASP A 152 -6.53 36.04 9.15
CA ASP A 152 -7.41 35.78 8.01
C ASP A 152 -6.74 34.95 6.90
N ALA A 153 -5.47 35.20 6.61
CA ALA A 153 -4.72 34.40 5.63
C ALA A 153 -4.46 32.96 6.10
N VAL A 154 -4.18 32.79 7.38
CA VAL A 154 -3.97 31.50 8.02
C VAL A 154 -5.29 30.72 8.09
N GLU A 155 -6.40 31.37 8.46
CA GLU A 155 -7.73 30.76 8.44
C GLU A 155 -8.15 30.36 7.02
N ASN A 156 -7.82 31.16 6.00
CA ASN A 156 -8.14 30.87 4.60
C ASN A 156 -7.12 29.96 3.89
N ASN A 157 -6.11 29.41 4.59
CA ASN A 157 -5.01 28.62 3.99
C ASN A 157 -4.25 29.35 2.86
N ARG A 158 -4.31 30.69 2.83
CA ARG A 158 -3.62 31.54 1.86
C ARG A 158 -2.28 32.06 2.36
N TYR A 159 -1.91 31.72 3.60
CA TYR A 159 -0.59 31.96 4.16
C TYR A 159 0.43 30.99 3.53
N GLY A 160 1.56 31.53 3.03
CA GLY A 160 2.58 30.74 2.34
C GLY A 160 3.69 31.59 1.73
N TRP A 161 4.43 31.01 0.79
CA TRP A 161 5.64 31.61 0.18
C TRP A 161 5.43 33.01 -0.43
N PHE A 162 4.25 33.27 -1.00
CA PHE A 162 3.90 34.54 -1.65
C PHE A 162 2.99 35.43 -0.80
N TRP A 163 2.72 35.07 0.46
CA TRP A 163 1.86 35.89 1.31
C TRP A 163 2.64 37.05 1.91
N SER A 164 2.27 38.26 1.54
CA SER A 164 2.75 39.51 2.14
C SER A 164 1.60 40.18 2.89
N CYS A 165 1.89 40.75 4.06
CA CYS A 165 0.90 41.54 4.76
C CYS A 165 0.54 42.78 3.92
N PRO A 166 -0.75 43.13 3.78
CA PRO A 166 -1.16 44.38 3.15
C PRO A 166 -0.60 45.64 3.83
N ASN A 167 -0.20 45.52 5.10
CA ASN A 167 0.48 46.57 5.87
C ASN A 167 2.00 46.63 5.62
N GLY A 168 2.51 45.83 4.67
CA GLY A 168 3.93 45.75 4.30
C GLY A 168 4.78 44.94 5.27
N GLU A 169 6.10 44.97 5.02
CA GLU A 169 7.11 44.29 5.84
C GLU A 169 7.27 44.95 7.23
N ASN A 170 6.95 46.24 7.35
CA ASN A 170 7.01 47.01 8.61
C ASN A 170 5.67 46.99 9.39
N CYS A 171 4.86 45.94 9.23
CA CYS A 171 3.61 45.82 9.99
C CYS A 171 3.86 45.87 11.50
N ILE A 172 3.15 46.74 12.23
CA ILE A 172 3.30 46.90 13.69
C ILE A 172 2.98 45.61 14.46
N TYR A 173 2.15 44.75 13.86
CA TYR A 173 1.67 43.48 14.42
C TYR A 173 2.50 42.27 13.96
N ARG A 174 2.55 41.23 14.80
CA ARG A 174 3.32 40.00 14.57
C ARG A 174 2.69 39.12 13.49
N HIS A 175 3.50 38.56 12.59
CA HIS A 175 3.08 37.65 11.50
C HIS A 175 3.39 36.19 11.81
N ALA A 176 3.13 35.79 13.05
CA ALA A 176 3.28 34.42 13.54
C ALA A 176 2.19 34.13 14.57
N LEU A 177 1.75 32.88 14.64
CA LEU A 177 0.86 32.45 15.71
C LEU A 177 1.64 32.35 17.03
N PRO A 178 1.02 32.70 18.17
CA PRO A 178 1.59 32.43 19.48
C PRO A 178 1.85 30.93 19.63
N GLN A 179 2.96 30.59 20.29
CA GLN A 179 3.33 29.21 20.56
C GLN A 179 2.21 28.53 21.38
N GLY A 180 1.62 27.45 20.86
CA GLY A 180 0.51 26.72 21.48
C GLY A 180 -0.90 27.10 21.01
N PHE A 181 -1.07 28.09 20.12
CA PHE A 181 -2.39 28.40 19.56
C PHE A 181 -2.76 27.46 18.40
N ILE A 182 -3.75 26.58 18.64
CA ILE A 182 -4.29 25.65 17.62
C ILE A 182 -5.49 26.29 16.93
N LEU A 183 -5.46 26.35 15.59
CA LEU A 183 -6.56 26.84 14.75
C LEU A 183 -7.87 26.09 15.03
N LYS A 184 -8.99 26.80 14.98
CA LYS A 184 -10.34 26.23 15.13
C LYS A 184 -10.64 25.12 14.11
N LYS A 185 -10.02 25.16 12.93
CA LYS A 185 -10.18 24.13 11.88
C LYS A 185 -9.48 22.82 12.23
N ASP A 186 -8.40 22.86 12.99
CA ASP A 186 -7.64 21.68 13.39
C ASP A 186 -8.21 21.04 14.66
N LYS A 187 -8.74 21.83 15.60
CA LYS A 187 -9.47 21.30 16.77
C LYS A 187 -10.62 20.36 16.39
N LYS A 188 -11.37 20.67 15.33
CA LYS A 188 -12.48 19.83 14.86
C LYS A 188 -12.05 18.47 14.29
N LYS A 189 -10.76 18.27 13.95
CA LYS A 189 -10.25 16.96 13.52
C LYS A 189 -9.92 16.05 14.70
N ASP A 190 -9.59 16.62 15.86
CA ASP A 190 -9.31 15.89 17.09
C ASP A 190 -10.60 15.45 17.80
N ASP A 191 -11.74 16.11 17.54
CA ASP A 191 -13.08 15.69 18.02
C ASP A 191 -13.62 14.41 17.34
N LYS A 192 -12.80 13.68 16.57
CA LYS A 192 -13.16 12.35 16.07
C LYS A 192 -13.15 11.38 17.25
N LYS A 193 -14.33 11.27 17.87
CA LYS A 193 -14.82 10.22 18.79
C LYS A 193 -13.73 9.22 19.15
N GLU A 194 -13.25 9.30 20.39
CA GLU A 194 -12.45 8.24 21.00
C GLU A 194 -13.14 6.91 20.72
N GLU A 195 -12.52 6.10 19.87
CA GLU A 195 -12.96 4.75 19.59
C GLU A 195 -12.79 3.99 20.91
N ILE A 196 -13.89 3.91 21.67
CA ILE A 196 -13.99 3.09 22.87
C ILE A 196 -13.40 1.73 22.55
N SER A 197 -12.35 1.37 23.28
CA SER A 197 -11.64 0.12 23.07
C SER A 197 -12.58 -1.06 23.31
N LEU A 198 -12.33 -2.20 22.67
CA LEU A 198 -13.16 -3.40 22.82
C LEU A 198 -13.31 -3.80 24.29
N GLU A 199 -12.28 -3.58 25.09
CA GLU A 199 -12.24 -3.83 26.53
C GLU A 199 -13.24 -2.94 27.30
N GLU A 200 -13.35 -1.66 26.93
CA GLU A 200 -14.26 -0.72 27.59
C GLU A 200 -15.72 -1.03 27.24
N LEU A 201 -15.97 -1.47 26.00
CA LEU A 201 -17.28 -1.97 25.59
C LEU A 201 -17.65 -3.24 26.36
N ILE A 202 -16.72 -4.20 26.50
CA ILE A 202 -16.94 -5.44 27.25
C ILE A 202 -17.24 -5.14 28.72
N GLU A 203 -16.49 -4.25 29.37
CA GLU A 203 -16.70 -3.97 30.80
C GLU A 203 -18.02 -3.23 31.07
N LYS A 204 -18.44 -2.37 30.14
CA LYS A 204 -19.77 -1.74 30.16
C LYS A 204 -20.90 -2.76 30.00
N GLU A 205 -20.76 -3.69 29.07
CA GLU A 205 -21.74 -4.77 28.88
C GLU A 205 -21.79 -5.71 30.08
N ARG A 206 -20.64 -6.10 30.66
CA ARG A 206 -20.59 -6.91 31.89
C ARG A 206 -21.26 -6.21 33.07
N SER A 207 -21.03 -4.90 33.23
CA SER A 207 -21.66 -4.10 34.27
C SER A 207 -23.17 -4.02 34.12
N SER A 208 -23.67 -3.89 32.88
CA SER A 208 -25.10 -3.92 32.57
C SER A 208 -25.73 -5.29 32.90
N LEU A 209 -25.02 -6.35 32.53
CA LEU A 209 -25.42 -7.74 32.72
C LEU A 209 -25.38 -8.19 34.19
N ALA A 210 -24.62 -7.54 35.06
CA ALA A 210 -24.54 -7.89 36.49
C ALA A 210 -25.89 -7.88 37.24
N SER A 211 -26.91 -7.22 36.68
CA SER A 211 -28.26 -7.14 37.27
C SER A 211 -29.17 -8.35 36.99
N MET A 212 -28.77 -9.28 36.11
CA MET A 212 -29.61 -10.39 35.66
C MET A 212 -29.10 -11.75 36.14
N SER A 213 -30.00 -12.67 36.50
CA SER A 213 -29.64 -14.05 36.85
C SER A 213 -29.34 -14.88 35.60
N PHE A 214 -28.15 -15.48 35.51
CA PHE A 214 -27.71 -16.27 34.36
C PHE A 214 -27.94 -17.78 34.51
N THR A 215 -28.17 -18.46 33.40
CA THR A 215 -28.12 -19.93 33.35
C THR A 215 -26.66 -20.39 33.39
N LYS A 216 -26.33 -21.29 34.32
CA LYS A 216 -24.99 -21.88 34.39
C LYS A 216 -24.72 -22.68 33.13
N ILE A 217 -23.50 -22.53 32.59
CA ILE A 217 -23.06 -23.27 31.41
C ILE A 217 -22.70 -24.70 31.84
N THR A 218 -23.64 -25.62 31.67
CA THR A 218 -23.44 -27.07 31.72
C THR A 218 -23.37 -27.64 30.30
N LEU A 219 -22.82 -28.84 30.13
CA LEU A 219 -22.73 -29.52 28.82
C LEU A 219 -24.11 -29.62 28.14
N GLU A 220 -25.16 -29.96 28.91
CA GLU A 220 -26.53 -30.01 28.41
C GLU A 220 -27.02 -28.64 27.91
N SER A 221 -26.78 -27.58 28.69
CA SER A 221 -27.16 -26.21 28.31
C SER A 221 -26.41 -25.72 27.07
N PHE A 222 -25.14 -26.12 26.91
CA PHE A 222 -24.31 -25.75 25.78
C PHE A 222 -24.74 -26.46 24.50
N ILE A 223 -25.07 -27.76 24.57
CA ILE A 223 -25.59 -28.52 23.43
C ILE A 223 -26.94 -27.94 22.99
N ALA A 224 -27.84 -27.64 23.92
CA ALA A 224 -29.11 -26.98 23.62
C ALA A 224 -28.91 -25.61 22.95
N TRP A 225 -27.97 -24.80 23.45
CA TRP A 225 -27.60 -23.52 22.85
C TRP A 225 -27.01 -23.68 21.45
N LYS A 226 -26.08 -24.62 21.25
CA LYS A 226 -25.43 -24.87 19.96
C LYS A 226 -26.43 -25.35 18.90
N LYS A 227 -27.33 -26.27 19.29
CA LYS A 227 -28.44 -26.72 18.43
C LYS A 227 -29.37 -25.57 18.04
N ARG A 228 -29.71 -24.70 18.99
CA ARG A 228 -30.50 -23.48 18.73
C ARG A 228 -29.79 -22.54 17.77
N LYS A 229 -28.49 -22.28 17.97
CA LYS A 229 -27.70 -21.39 17.10
C LYS A 229 -27.51 -21.93 15.69
N LEU A 230 -27.35 -23.23 15.53
CA LEU A 230 -27.32 -23.88 14.22
C LEU A 230 -28.66 -23.73 13.48
N LYS A 231 -29.79 -23.94 14.18
CA LYS A 231 -31.13 -23.73 13.61
C LYS A 231 -31.35 -22.28 13.18
N GLU A 232 -31.01 -21.33 14.05
CA GLU A 232 -31.10 -19.89 13.78
C GLU A 232 -30.26 -19.48 12.56
N LYS A 233 -29.05 -20.05 12.41
CA LYS A 233 -28.19 -19.82 11.24
C LYS A 233 -28.79 -20.42 9.95
N LYS A 234 -29.31 -21.65 10.00
CA LYS A 234 -29.98 -22.29 8.85
C LYS A 234 -31.22 -21.51 8.41
N GLU A 235 -32.07 -21.10 9.36
CA GLU A 235 -33.27 -20.31 9.09
C GLU A 235 -32.93 -18.91 8.54
N ALA A 236 -31.89 -18.25 9.06
CA ALA A 236 -31.42 -16.97 8.54
C ALA A 236 -30.87 -17.09 7.11
N ALA A 237 -30.14 -18.17 6.80
CA ALA A 237 -29.66 -18.45 5.45
C ALA A 237 -30.82 -18.69 4.46
N GLN A 238 -31.80 -19.52 4.85
CA GLN A 238 -33.01 -19.76 4.04
C GLN A 238 -33.80 -18.47 3.80
N LYS A 239 -33.97 -17.63 4.83
CA LYS A 239 -34.68 -16.36 4.69
C LYS A 239 -33.95 -15.38 3.76
N GLU A 240 -32.63 -15.33 3.83
CA GLU A 240 -31.82 -14.53 2.89
C GLU A 240 -31.89 -15.07 1.47
N GLU A 241 -31.89 -16.39 1.29
CA GLU A 241 -32.06 -17.04 -0.01
C GLU A 241 -33.45 -16.78 -0.60
N ASP A 242 -34.53 -16.95 0.19
CA ASP A 242 -35.90 -16.67 -0.23
C ASP A 242 -36.07 -15.20 -0.61
N LYS A 243 -35.45 -14.29 0.15
CA LYS A 243 -35.45 -12.86 -0.16
C LYS A 243 -34.71 -12.60 -1.47
N LYS A 244 -33.51 -13.15 -1.65
CA LYS A 244 -32.74 -13.07 -2.90
C LYS A 244 -33.51 -13.63 -4.10
N ARG A 245 -34.21 -14.75 -3.91
CA ARG A 245 -35.06 -15.38 -4.92
C ARG A 245 -36.28 -14.52 -5.26
N SER A 246 -36.90 -13.88 -4.27
CA SER A 246 -38.00 -12.94 -4.48
C SER A 246 -37.56 -11.65 -5.19
N ASP A 247 -36.38 -11.12 -4.83
CA ASP A 247 -35.77 -9.95 -5.48
C ASP A 247 -35.40 -10.28 -6.94
N PHE A 248 -34.86 -11.48 -7.18
CA PHE A 248 -34.59 -12.00 -8.52
C PHE A 248 -35.87 -12.10 -9.36
N LYS A 249 -36.96 -12.68 -8.80
CA LYS A 249 -38.27 -12.79 -9.46
C LYS A 249 -38.89 -11.42 -9.75
N ALA A 250 -38.61 -10.41 -8.92
CA ALA A 250 -39.01 -9.03 -9.13
C ALA A 250 -38.13 -8.27 -10.15
N GLY A 251 -37.16 -8.94 -10.78
CA GLY A 251 -36.26 -8.36 -11.79
C GLY A 251 -35.09 -7.55 -11.21
N ARG A 252 -34.84 -7.64 -9.90
CA ARG A 252 -33.74 -6.95 -9.22
C ARG A 252 -32.54 -7.89 -9.09
N HIS A 253 -31.67 -7.87 -10.11
CA HIS A 253 -30.49 -8.74 -10.17
C HIS A 253 -29.21 -8.14 -9.55
N ILE A 254 -29.28 -6.91 -9.03
CA ILE A 254 -28.13 -6.20 -8.44
C ILE A 254 -27.79 -6.82 -7.09
N GLY A 255 -26.63 -7.50 -7.01
CA GLY A 255 -26.07 -8.07 -5.77
C GLY A 255 -26.16 -9.59 -5.66
N LEU A 256 -26.68 -10.28 -6.68
CA LEU A 256 -26.64 -11.74 -6.78
C LEU A 256 -25.31 -12.18 -7.38
N SER A 257 -24.73 -13.24 -6.81
CA SER A 257 -23.58 -13.91 -7.44
C SER A 257 -24.01 -14.58 -8.75
N GLY A 258 -23.13 -14.63 -9.76
CA GLY A 258 -23.42 -15.35 -11.02
C GLY A 258 -23.83 -16.80 -10.77
N ARG A 259 -23.23 -17.46 -9.77
CA ARG A 259 -23.64 -18.79 -9.30
C ARG A 259 -25.10 -18.80 -8.85
N GLU A 260 -25.49 -17.87 -7.98
CA GLU A 260 -26.87 -17.74 -7.47
C GLU A 260 -27.88 -17.45 -8.60
N MET A 261 -27.46 -16.71 -9.62
CA MET A 261 -28.30 -16.38 -10.77
C MET A 261 -28.74 -17.62 -11.57
N PHE A 262 -27.83 -18.56 -11.80
CA PHE A 262 -28.12 -19.84 -12.47
C PHE A 262 -28.86 -20.83 -11.57
N PHE A 263 -28.64 -20.81 -10.25
CA PHE A 263 -29.43 -21.63 -9.31
C PHE A 263 -30.90 -21.20 -9.26
N PHE A 264 -31.21 -19.90 -9.36
CA PHE A 264 -32.58 -19.40 -9.31
C PHE A 264 -33.33 -19.45 -10.65
N ASN A 265 -32.62 -19.43 -11.77
CA ASN A 265 -33.20 -19.61 -13.09
C ASN A 265 -32.27 -20.47 -13.98
N PRO A 266 -32.47 -21.80 -13.98
CA PRO A 266 -31.69 -22.73 -14.79
C PRO A 266 -31.78 -22.47 -16.30
N ASP A 267 -32.89 -21.89 -16.79
CA ASP A 267 -33.10 -21.62 -18.22
C ASP A 267 -32.17 -20.53 -18.76
N LEU A 268 -31.58 -19.70 -17.88
CA LEU A 268 -30.51 -18.76 -18.28
C LEU A 268 -29.23 -19.46 -18.73
N ALA A 269 -29.02 -20.71 -18.31
CA ALA A 269 -27.89 -21.53 -18.78
C ALA A 269 -28.17 -22.23 -20.12
N VAL A 270 -29.43 -22.26 -20.56
CA VAL A 270 -29.89 -23.02 -21.74
C VAL A 270 -30.23 -22.07 -22.91
N GLY A 271 -29.44 -21.01 -23.07
CA GLY A 271 -29.66 -20.00 -24.11
C GLY A 271 -29.93 -20.62 -25.49
N ASP A 272 -31.05 -20.20 -26.08
CA ASP A 272 -31.56 -20.61 -27.39
C ASP A 272 -30.66 -20.07 -28.53
N GLN A 273 -29.47 -20.64 -28.67
CA GLN A 273 -28.68 -20.70 -29.89
C GLN A 273 -27.55 -21.71 -29.69
N MET A 274 -27.75 -22.94 -30.17
CA MET A 274 -26.66 -23.84 -30.47
C MET A 274 -25.81 -23.21 -31.58
N GLU A 275 -24.84 -22.37 -31.22
CA GLU A 275 -23.63 -22.20 -32.03
C GLU A 275 -22.65 -23.28 -31.56
N ASP A 276 -22.67 -24.37 -32.34
CA ASP A 276 -21.73 -25.49 -32.41
C ASP A 276 -20.35 -25.17 -31.79
N GLY A 277 -20.01 -25.75 -30.62
CA GLY A 277 -18.66 -25.53 -30.09
C GLY A 277 -18.21 -26.15 -28.77
N ASP A 278 -18.99 -26.12 -27.68
CA ASP A 278 -18.38 -26.37 -26.36
C ASP A 278 -19.27 -27.19 -25.41
N GLU A 279 -19.15 -28.53 -25.49
CA GLU A 279 -19.59 -29.44 -24.43
C GLU A 279 -18.73 -29.24 -23.16
N ALA A 280 -19.17 -28.35 -22.27
CA ALA A 280 -18.68 -28.33 -20.89
C ALA A 280 -19.44 -29.39 -20.07
N LEU A 281 -18.98 -30.63 -20.22
CA LEU A 281 -19.30 -31.77 -19.36
C LEU A 281 -19.19 -31.38 -17.87
N ASN A 282 -20.28 -31.54 -17.10
CA ASN A 282 -20.21 -31.53 -15.65
C ASN A 282 -20.98 -32.73 -15.08
N SER A 283 -20.39 -33.92 -15.23
CA SER A 283 -20.81 -35.17 -14.63
C SER A 283 -20.38 -35.25 -13.16
N TYR A 284 -20.84 -34.31 -12.33
CA TYR A 284 -20.81 -34.49 -10.88
C TYR A 284 -22.25 -34.71 -10.41
N GLU A 285 -22.67 -35.97 -10.40
CA GLU A 285 -23.69 -36.43 -9.47
C GLU A 285 -23.15 -36.17 -8.06
N GLU A 286 -23.48 -35.01 -7.50
CA GLU A 286 -23.31 -34.74 -6.09
C GLU A 286 -24.36 -35.61 -5.37
N ASN A 287 -23.92 -36.80 -4.93
CA ASN A 287 -24.65 -37.63 -3.98
C ASN A 287 -24.99 -36.77 -2.76
N ASN A 288 -26.18 -36.17 -2.77
CA ASN A 288 -26.81 -35.49 -1.65
C ASN A 288 -27.58 -36.50 -0.78
N GLU A 289 -26.98 -37.68 -0.56
CA GLU A 289 -27.47 -38.67 0.38
C GLU A 289 -26.40 -38.89 1.44
N ASP A 290 -26.74 -38.49 2.68
CA ASP A 290 -26.15 -38.93 3.95
C ASP A 290 -24.87 -38.26 4.51
N GLU A 291 -24.76 -36.93 4.41
CA GLU A 291 -23.78 -36.19 5.24
C GLU A 291 -24.29 -35.84 6.65
N ASP A 292 -25.57 -36.03 6.98
CA ASP A 292 -26.13 -35.68 8.31
C ASP A 292 -25.81 -36.72 9.41
N SER A 293 -25.57 -37.99 9.05
CA SER A 293 -25.35 -39.08 10.03
C SER A 293 -23.88 -39.19 10.47
N ASN A 294 -22.93 -38.84 9.60
CA ASN A 294 -21.49 -38.97 9.88
C ASN A 294 -20.95 -37.81 10.74
N TYR A 295 -21.54 -36.62 10.62
CA TYR A 295 -21.17 -35.46 11.45
C TYR A 295 -21.59 -35.63 12.92
N GLN A 296 -22.69 -36.32 13.20
CA GLN A 296 -23.18 -36.49 14.57
C GLN A 296 -22.28 -37.44 15.39
N VAL A 297 -21.58 -38.37 14.72
CA VAL A 297 -20.65 -39.31 15.35
C VAL A 297 -19.29 -38.64 15.62
N SER A 298 -18.76 -37.82 14.71
CA SER A 298 -17.45 -37.18 14.90
C SER A 298 -17.43 -36.18 16.06
N TYR A 299 -18.51 -35.40 16.24
CA TYR A 299 -18.59 -34.45 17.36
C TYR A 299 -18.67 -35.12 18.74
N TYR A 300 -19.16 -36.36 18.82
CA TYR A 300 -19.15 -37.09 20.09
C TYR A 300 -17.72 -37.47 20.48
N TYR A 301 -16.89 -37.88 19.52
CA TYR A 301 -15.48 -38.20 19.75
C TYR A 301 -14.62 -36.96 20.04
N ASP A 302 -14.89 -35.82 19.37
CA ASP A 302 -14.17 -34.57 19.61
C ASP A 302 -14.46 -33.98 21.00
N ILE A 303 -15.70 -34.11 21.49
CA ILE A 303 -16.06 -33.62 22.83
C ILE A 303 -15.46 -34.52 23.93
N VAL A 304 -15.41 -35.84 23.71
CA VAL A 304 -14.84 -36.79 24.67
C VAL A 304 -13.30 -36.68 24.73
N SER A 305 -12.64 -36.25 23.66
CA SER A 305 -11.17 -36.10 23.61
C SER A 305 -10.65 -34.80 24.23
N ILE A 306 -11.53 -33.86 24.58
CA ILE A 306 -11.19 -32.56 25.21
C ILE A 306 -11.33 -32.62 26.75
N LEU A 307 -11.93 -33.69 27.29
CA LEU A 307 -12.01 -33.97 28.73
C LEU A 307 -10.90 -34.92 29.18
#